data_AF-A0A6B3SQF2-F1
#
_entry.id   AF-A0A6B3SQF2-F1
#
_cell.length_a   1.000
_cell.length_b   1.000
_cell.length_c   1.000
_cell.angle_alpha   90.00
_cell.angle_beta   90.00
_cell.angle_gamma   90.00
#
_symmetry.space_group_name_H-M   'P 1'
#
loop_
_entity.id
_entity.type
_entity.pdbx_description
1 polymer ?
#
loop_
_entity_poly.entity_id
_entity_poly.type
_entity_poly.pdbx_seq_one_letter_code
_entity_poly.pdbx_strand_id
1 'polypeptide(L)'
;MSRDALALLASALMVAAYAVRAFASLRRDSAATVQGISRHARLLWVKNVMHDKGKDVMAVQTLRNYVMAATFKASTAAILIMGTLTLSVQAGRFGLNTGLRLHDLPDPWWTAKIAGLLAMLTLAFFSFAMVIRNLNHVVFMIGLRVEDATGVLAPERIAYRLNQAGNLYTLGMRAIFMTVPMVFWLLGPGFLLAATAAVIAVFHLLDKPLAPDLISNARD
;
A
#
# COMPACT_ATOMS: atom_id res chain seq x y z
N MET A 1 -17.07 -22.71 -17.08
CA MET A 1 -16.60 -21.59 -16.22
C MET A 1 -17.08 -20.28 -16.81
N SER A 2 -17.64 -19.36 -16.01
CA SER A 2 -18.05 -18.04 -16.51
C SER A 2 -16.83 -17.20 -16.92
N ARG A 3 -16.99 -16.28 -17.88
CA ARG A 3 -15.91 -15.38 -18.32
C ARG A 3 -15.36 -14.54 -17.16
N ASP A 4 -16.22 -14.09 -16.24
CA ASP A 4 -15.83 -13.39 -15.02
C ASP A 4 -14.97 -14.26 -14.09
N ALA A 5 -15.32 -15.53 -13.88
CA ALA A 5 -14.52 -16.43 -13.05
C ALA A 5 -13.11 -16.65 -13.64
N LEU A 6 -13.03 -16.85 -14.96
CA LEU A 6 -11.74 -17.00 -15.66
C LEU A 6 -10.90 -15.73 -15.55
N ALA A 7 -11.49 -14.56 -15.78
CA ALA A 7 -10.79 -13.28 -15.70
C ALA A 7 -10.31 -12.98 -14.28
N LEU A 8 -11.13 -13.28 -13.27
CA LEU A 8 -10.76 -13.13 -11.86
C LEU A 8 -9.61 -14.06 -11.49
N LEU A 9 -9.69 -15.34 -11.86
CA LEU A 9 -8.63 -16.32 -11.59
C LEU A 9 -7.33 -15.93 -12.29
N ALA A 10 -7.37 -15.56 -13.57
CA ALA A 10 -6.20 -15.10 -14.30
C ALA A 10 -5.59 -13.84 -13.68
N SER A 11 -6.42 -12.85 -13.30
CA SER A 11 -5.94 -11.64 -12.62
C SER A 11 -5.30 -11.95 -11.27
N ALA A 12 -5.92 -12.84 -10.48
CA ALA A 12 -5.38 -13.29 -9.20
C ALA A 12 -4.04 -14.02 -9.37
N LEU A 13 -3.91 -14.88 -10.38
CA LEU A 13 -2.66 -15.56 -10.72
C LEU A 13 -1.56 -14.58 -11.16
N MET A 14 -1.89 -13.57 -11.96
CA MET A 14 -0.93 -12.53 -12.36
C MET A 14 -0.41 -11.75 -11.16
N VAL A 15 -1.30 -11.34 -10.25
CA VAL A 15 -0.93 -10.65 -9.01
C VAL A 15 -0.11 -11.56 -8.09
N ALA A 16 -0.49 -12.84 -7.97
CA ALA A 16 0.26 -13.81 -7.17
C ALA A 16 1.66 -14.05 -7.73
N ALA A 17 1.79 -14.23 -9.05
CA ALA A 17 3.08 -14.37 -9.72
C ALA A 17 3.97 -13.14 -9.51
N TYR A 18 3.38 -11.93 -9.61
CA TYR A 18 4.07 -10.69 -9.29
C TYR A 18 4.55 -10.66 -7.82
N ALA A 19 3.68 -10.99 -6.88
CA ALA A 19 3.99 -10.99 -5.46
C ALA A 19 5.10 -11.99 -5.11
N VAL A 20 5.04 -13.21 -5.65
CA VAL A 20 6.07 -14.24 -5.48
C VAL A 20 7.40 -13.76 -6.03
N ARG A 21 7.42 -13.19 -7.24
CA ARG A 21 8.65 -12.65 -7.85
C ARG A 21 9.22 -11.48 -7.04
N ALA A 22 8.39 -10.53 -6.62
CA ALA A 22 8.81 -9.40 -5.80
C ALA A 22 9.38 -9.88 -4.45
N PHE A 23 8.74 -10.86 -3.82
CA PHE A 23 9.20 -11.45 -2.58
C PHE A 23 10.52 -12.24 -2.74
N ALA A 24 10.65 -13.00 -3.82
CA ALA A 24 11.91 -13.68 -4.15
C ALA A 24 13.05 -12.68 -4.40
N SER A 25 12.76 -11.57 -5.09
CA SER A 25 13.72 -10.48 -5.31
C SER A 25 14.17 -9.83 -4.00
N LEU A 26 13.22 -9.56 -3.08
CA LEU A 26 13.51 -9.02 -1.76
C LEU A 26 14.39 -9.96 -0.91
N ARG A 27 14.22 -11.28 -1.06
CA ARG A 27 15.03 -12.28 -0.36
C ARG A 27 16.44 -12.43 -0.93
N ARG A 28 16.60 -12.30 -2.24
CA ARG A 28 17.91 -12.45 -2.91
C ARG A 28 18.82 -11.25 -2.68
N ASP A 29 18.30 -10.04 -2.88
CA ASP A 29 19.09 -8.80 -2.76
C ASP A 29 18.34 -7.73 -1.97
N SER A 30 18.10 -8.01 -0.69
CA SER A 30 17.36 -7.10 0.19
C SER A 30 17.95 -5.68 0.17
N ALA A 31 19.28 -5.53 0.11
CA ALA A 31 19.97 -4.24 0.13
C ALA A 31 19.91 -3.44 -1.19
N ALA A 32 19.71 -4.08 -2.34
CA ALA A 32 19.67 -3.41 -3.65
C ALA A 32 18.27 -2.90 -4.03
N THR A 33 17.24 -3.32 -3.30
CA THR A 33 15.86 -2.90 -3.56
C THR A 33 15.56 -1.52 -2.97
N VAL A 34 14.69 -0.76 -3.62
CA VAL A 34 14.18 0.54 -3.11
C VAL A 34 13.64 0.42 -1.68
N GLN A 35 12.97 -0.69 -1.38
CA GLN A 35 12.42 -0.96 -0.04
C GLN A 35 13.54 -1.23 0.99
N GLY A 36 14.60 -1.94 0.59
CA GLY A 36 15.78 -2.17 1.41
C GLY A 36 16.54 -0.91 1.75
N ILE A 37 16.82 -0.09 0.73
CA ILE A 37 17.48 1.22 0.90
C ILE A 37 16.64 2.10 1.83
N SER A 38 15.32 2.16 1.61
CA SER A 38 14.41 2.90 2.49
C SER A 38 14.45 2.38 3.93
N ARG A 39 14.53 1.06 4.12
CA ARG A 39 14.62 0.44 5.45
C ARG A 39 15.90 0.86 6.18
N HIS A 40 17.02 0.83 5.47
CA HIS A 40 18.32 1.22 6.00
C HIS A 40 18.39 2.74 6.27
N ALA A 41 17.90 3.56 5.34
CA ALA A 41 17.82 5.01 5.49
C ALA A 41 17.02 5.40 6.73
N ARG A 42 15.86 4.77 6.99
CA ARG A 42 15.07 5.03 8.21
C ARG A 42 15.80 4.62 9.49
N LEU A 43 16.61 3.55 9.46
CA LEU A 43 17.43 3.16 10.60
C LEU A 43 18.51 4.20 10.91
N LEU A 44 19.28 4.60 9.90
CA LEU A 44 20.31 5.63 10.06
C LEU A 44 19.70 6.95 10.50
N TRP A 45 18.56 7.32 9.92
CA TRP A 45 17.84 8.53 10.30
C TRP A 45 17.43 8.53 11.78
N VAL A 46 16.84 7.43 12.30
CA VAL A 46 16.48 7.34 13.72
C VAL A 46 17.71 7.49 14.62
N LYS A 47 18.81 6.79 14.31
CA LYS A 47 20.06 6.90 15.08
C LYS A 47 20.59 8.33 15.11
N ASN A 48 20.62 8.99 13.95
CA ASN A 48 21.14 10.34 13.81
C ASN A 48 20.27 11.39 14.52
N VAL A 49 18.94 11.25 14.47
CA VAL A 49 18.03 12.15 15.17
C VAL A 49 18.17 12.01 16.68
N MET A 50 18.20 10.78 17.20
CA MET A 50 18.27 10.58 18.64
C MET A 50 19.61 11.04 19.23
N HIS A 51 20.71 10.91 18.47
CA HIS A 51 22.04 11.37 18.89
C HIS A 51 22.17 12.91 18.88
N ASP A 52 21.46 13.59 17.98
CA ASP A 52 21.58 15.03 17.76
C ASP A 52 20.27 15.78 18.10
N LYS A 53 20.23 16.33 19.33
CA LYS A 53 19.09 17.09 19.86
C LYS A 53 18.68 18.29 19.02
N GLY A 54 19.57 18.82 18.17
CA GLY A 54 19.22 19.91 17.24
C GLY A 54 18.17 19.50 16.20
N LYS A 55 17.94 18.19 16.01
CA LYS A 55 17.04 17.64 14.99
C LYS A 55 15.66 17.23 15.52
N ASP A 56 15.37 17.40 16.80
CA ASP A 56 14.10 16.98 17.42
C ASP A 56 12.88 17.60 16.72
N VAL A 57 12.92 18.90 16.45
CA VAL A 57 11.83 19.62 15.77
C VAL A 57 11.63 19.11 14.34
N MET A 58 12.73 18.94 13.58
CA MET A 58 12.69 18.39 12.22
C MET A 58 12.09 16.97 12.23
N ALA A 59 12.45 16.15 13.21
CA ALA A 59 11.99 14.78 13.30
C ALA A 59 10.49 14.70 13.59
N VAL A 60 10.02 15.49 14.57
CA VAL A 60 8.58 15.61 14.87
C VAL A 60 7.81 16.11 13.66
N GLN A 61 8.31 17.14 12.97
CA GLN A 61 7.66 17.66 11.76
C GLN A 61 7.60 16.62 10.63
N THR A 62 8.69 15.88 10.40
CA THR A 62 8.76 14.82 9.39
C THR A 62 7.72 13.73 9.68
N LEU A 63 7.64 13.27 10.92
CA LEU A 63 6.68 12.24 11.33
C LEU A 63 5.24 12.75 11.26
N ARG A 64 4.98 14.01 11.64
CA ARG A 64 3.65 14.65 11.50
C ARG A 64 3.22 14.74 10.04
N ASN A 65 4.12 15.15 9.14
CA ASN A 65 3.85 15.17 7.70
C ASN A 65 3.52 13.77 7.17
N TYR A 66 4.24 12.76 7.66
CA TYR A 66 3.97 11.37 7.30
C TYR A 66 2.59 10.90 7.81
N VAL A 67 2.24 11.22 9.06
CA VAL A 67 0.90 10.95 9.61
C VAL A 67 -0.17 11.64 8.78
N MET A 68 -0.01 12.93 8.43
CA MET A 68 -0.97 13.65 7.59
C MET A 68 -1.18 12.98 6.23
N ALA A 69 -0.10 12.55 5.56
CA ALA A 69 -0.20 11.83 4.30
C ALA A 69 -0.94 10.49 4.43
N ALA A 70 -0.73 9.76 5.52
CA ALA A 70 -1.46 8.52 5.80
C ALA A 70 -2.95 8.79 6.11
N THR A 71 -3.24 9.82 6.89
CA THR A 71 -4.61 10.25 7.22
C THR A 71 -5.39 10.61 5.96
N PHE A 72 -4.81 11.42 5.07
CA PHE A 72 -5.44 11.77 3.80
C PHE A 72 -5.87 10.52 3.01
N LYS A 73 -4.97 9.54 2.87
CA LYS A 73 -5.25 8.29 2.15
C LYS A 73 -6.29 7.41 2.86
N ALA A 74 -6.26 7.35 4.19
CA ALA A 74 -7.28 6.64 4.97
C ALA A 74 -8.67 7.28 4.77
N SER A 75 -8.76 8.60 4.83
CA SER A 75 -10.00 9.34 4.58
C SER A 75 -10.51 9.13 3.16
N THR A 76 -9.63 9.16 2.15
CA THR A 76 -10.00 8.83 0.76
C THR A 76 -10.59 7.42 0.67
N ALA A 77 -9.94 6.42 1.28
CA ALA A 77 -10.46 5.06 1.29
C ALA A 77 -11.85 4.97 1.97
N ALA A 78 -12.04 5.65 3.11
CA ALA A 78 -13.34 5.68 3.79
C ALA A 78 -14.45 6.33 2.93
N ILE A 79 -14.15 7.44 2.27
CA ILE A 79 -15.09 8.11 1.35
C ILE A 79 -15.44 7.20 0.17
N LEU A 80 -14.45 6.51 -0.42
CA LEU A 80 -14.69 5.57 -1.51
C LEU A 80 -15.49 4.35 -1.07
N ILE A 81 -15.31 3.86 0.16
CA ILE A 81 -16.15 2.79 0.74
C ILE A 81 -17.60 3.25 0.81
N MET A 82 -17.85 4.44 1.40
CA MET A 82 -19.20 5.00 1.47
C MET A 82 -19.80 5.20 0.09
N GLY A 83 -19.06 5.80 -0.85
CA GLY A 83 -19.51 6.00 -2.23
C GLY A 83 -19.84 4.68 -2.94
N THR A 84 -19.01 3.65 -2.76
CA THR A 84 -19.23 2.32 -3.34
C THR A 84 -20.51 1.68 -2.79
N LEU A 85 -20.72 1.74 -1.47
CA LEU A 85 -21.93 1.22 -0.82
C LEU A 85 -23.19 1.96 -1.29
N THR A 86 -23.15 3.29 -1.29
CA THR A 86 -24.28 4.13 -1.72
C THR A 86 -24.64 3.86 -3.18
N LEU A 87 -23.67 3.84 -4.08
CA LEU A 87 -23.91 3.56 -5.51
C LEU A 87 -24.41 2.13 -5.73
N SER A 88 -23.92 1.16 -4.96
CA SER A 88 -24.37 -0.23 -5.05
C SER A 88 -25.85 -0.40 -4.66
N VAL A 89 -26.29 0.30 -3.60
CA VAL A 89 -27.70 0.31 -3.18
C VAL A 89 -28.57 1.03 -4.20
N GLN A 90 -28.12 2.17 -4.74
CA GLN A 90 -28.84 2.90 -5.78
C GLN A 90 -28.94 2.11 -7.08
N ALA A 91 -27.90 1.34 -7.44
CA ALA A 91 -27.89 0.55 -8.65
C ALA A 91 -28.98 -0.53 -8.69
N GLY A 92 -29.29 -1.13 -7.53
CA GLY A 92 -30.43 -2.05 -7.40
C GLY A 92 -31.79 -1.36 -7.47
N ARG A 93 -31.89 -0.07 -7.11
CA ARG A 93 -33.14 0.70 -7.11
C ARG A 93 -33.50 1.27 -8.49
N PHE A 94 -32.50 1.68 -9.27
CA PHE A 94 -32.71 2.36 -10.56
C PHE A 94 -32.37 1.51 -11.78
N GLY A 95 -32.04 0.22 -11.61
CA GLY A 95 -31.58 -0.62 -12.72
C GLY A 95 -30.25 -0.17 -13.34
N LEU A 96 -29.45 0.68 -12.65
CA LEU A 96 -28.12 1.09 -13.14
C LEU A 96 -27.12 -0.08 -13.21
N ASN A 97 -27.47 -1.23 -12.64
CA ASN A 97 -26.72 -2.47 -12.83
C ASN A 97 -26.70 -2.95 -14.30
N THR A 98 -27.64 -2.52 -15.15
CA THR A 98 -27.57 -2.71 -16.61
C THR A 98 -26.96 -1.50 -17.33
N GLY A 99 -27.25 -0.26 -16.90
CA GLY A 99 -26.84 0.97 -17.60
C GLY A 99 -25.33 1.30 -17.61
N LEU A 100 -24.54 0.79 -16.66
CA LEU A 100 -23.07 0.95 -16.68
C LEU A 100 -22.35 -0.09 -17.57
N ARG A 101 -23.10 -1.03 -18.15
CA ARG A 101 -22.59 -2.08 -19.03
C ARG A 101 -22.95 -1.75 -20.48
N LEU A 102 -22.13 -2.23 -21.41
CA LEU A 102 -22.52 -2.25 -22.83
C LEU A 102 -23.64 -3.28 -23.13
N HIS A 103 -24.12 -4.08 -22.16
CA HIS A 103 -25.06 -5.19 -22.36
C HIS A 103 -26.09 -5.33 -21.21
N ASP A 104 -27.38 -5.50 -21.57
CA ASP A 104 -28.58 -5.44 -20.70
C ASP A 104 -28.93 -6.71 -19.88
N LEU A 105 -27.99 -7.64 -19.67
CA LEU A 105 -28.30 -8.88 -18.94
C LEU A 105 -28.00 -8.78 -17.42
N PRO A 106 -28.82 -9.41 -16.55
CA PRO A 106 -28.55 -9.52 -15.12
C PRO A 106 -27.15 -10.05 -14.84
N ASP A 107 -26.39 -9.40 -13.95
CA ASP A 107 -25.02 -9.80 -13.60
C ASP A 107 -24.99 -10.65 -12.32
N PRO A 108 -24.85 -11.99 -12.42
CA PRO A 108 -24.72 -12.84 -11.24
C PRO A 108 -23.42 -12.57 -10.44
N TRP A 109 -22.44 -11.85 -11.01
CA TRP A 109 -21.18 -11.52 -10.34
C TRP A 109 -21.17 -10.13 -9.69
N TRP A 110 -22.26 -9.36 -9.79
CA TRP A 110 -22.33 -7.99 -9.24
C TRP A 110 -21.91 -7.91 -7.77
N THR A 111 -22.49 -8.77 -6.93
CA THR A 111 -22.18 -8.82 -5.49
C THR A 111 -20.70 -9.12 -5.25
N ALA A 112 -20.11 -10.04 -6.02
CA ALA A 112 -18.70 -10.39 -5.89
C ALA A 112 -17.77 -9.23 -6.30
N LYS A 113 -18.13 -8.48 -7.34
CA LYS A 113 -17.38 -7.30 -7.80
C LYS A 113 -17.33 -6.20 -6.74
N ILE A 114 -18.50 -5.85 -6.21
CA ILE A 114 -18.61 -4.85 -5.15
C ILE A 114 -17.89 -5.32 -3.89
N ALA A 115 -18.06 -6.59 -3.49
CA ALA A 115 -17.36 -7.14 -2.33
C ALA A 115 -15.83 -7.12 -2.50
N GLY A 116 -15.32 -7.45 -3.70
CA GLY A 116 -13.88 -7.38 -4.01
C GLY A 116 -13.33 -5.95 -3.94
N LEU A 117 -14.05 -4.98 -4.50
CA LEU A 117 -13.68 -3.56 -4.42
C LEU A 117 -13.65 -3.06 -2.96
N LEU A 118 -14.70 -3.39 -2.18
CA LEU A 118 -14.79 -3.03 -0.76
C LEU A 118 -13.70 -3.70 0.07
N ALA A 119 -13.33 -4.95 -0.23
CA ALA A 119 -12.25 -5.65 0.45
C ALA A 119 -10.90 -4.95 0.24
N MET A 120 -10.59 -4.51 -1.00
CA MET A 120 -9.36 -3.76 -1.29
C MET A 120 -9.35 -2.39 -0.61
N LEU A 121 -10.47 -1.65 -0.63
CA LEU A 121 -10.57 -0.37 0.04
C LEU A 121 -10.46 -0.50 1.56
N THR A 122 -11.09 -1.52 2.14
CA THR A 122 -11.00 -1.83 3.58
C THR A 122 -9.58 -2.18 3.98
N LEU A 123 -8.89 -3.02 3.19
CA LEU A 123 -7.48 -3.34 3.39
C LEU A 123 -6.60 -2.08 3.37
N ALA A 124 -6.85 -1.17 2.42
CA ALA A 124 -6.15 0.11 2.35
C ALA A 124 -6.41 0.96 3.60
N PHE A 125 -7.68 1.12 4.00
CA PHE A 125 -8.08 1.88 5.19
C PHE A 125 -7.36 1.39 6.45
N PHE A 126 -7.44 0.09 6.74
CA PHE A 126 -6.79 -0.48 7.93
C PHE A 126 -5.26 -0.40 7.86
N SER A 127 -4.68 -0.56 6.67
CA SER A 127 -3.23 -0.40 6.49
C SER A 127 -2.79 1.01 6.87
N PHE A 128 -3.44 2.05 6.35
CA PHE A 128 -3.11 3.45 6.69
C PHE A 128 -3.44 3.80 8.14
N ALA A 129 -4.52 3.27 8.71
CA ALA A 129 -4.81 3.43 10.14
C ALA A 129 -3.68 2.87 11.02
N MET A 130 -3.15 1.69 10.65
CA MET A 130 -2.02 1.08 11.34
C MET A 130 -0.69 1.82 11.11
N VAL A 131 -0.49 2.47 9.95
CA VAL A 131 0.62 3.42 9.75
C VAL A 131 0.55 4.53 10.78
N ILE A 132 -0.60 5.21 10.89
CA ILE A 132 -0.81 6.32 11.82
C ILE A 132 -0.53 5.88 13.26
N ARG A 133 -1.05 4.72 13.67
CA ARG A 133 -0.78 4.15 15.00
C ARG A 133 0.71 3.97 15.27
N ASN A 134 1.43 3.33 14.35
CA ASN A 134 2.86 3.09 14.52
C ASN A 134 3.67 4.40 14.54
N LEU A 135 3.36 5.35 13.66
CA LEU A 135 4.03 6.65 13.62
C LEU A 135 3.78 7.46 14.89
N ASN A 136 2.56 7.44 15.44
CA ASN A 136 2.26 8.11 16.70
C ASN A 136 3.10 7.55 17.86
N HIS A 137 3.32 6.24 17.92
CA HIS A 137 4.25 5.66 18.89
C HIS A 137 5.70 6.10 18.65
N VAL A 138 6.16 6.09 17.39
CA VAL A 138 7.53 6.50 17.04
C VAL A 138 7.79 7.98 17.38
N VAL A 139 6.81 8.87 17.20
CA VAL A 139 6.91 10.30 17.55
C VAL A 139 7.31 10.52 18.99
N PHE A 140 6.74 9.78 19.94
CA PHE A 140 7.11 9.93 21.35
C PHE A 140 8.44 9.25 21.66
N MET A 141 8.74 8.13 21.01
CA MET A 141 9.98 7.37 21.25
C MET A 141 11.22 8.09 20.74
N ILE A 142 11.13 8.82 19.62
CA ILE A 142 12.30 9.46 18.99
C ILE A 142 12.82 10.67 19.79
N GLY A 143 12.01 11.24 20.68
CA GLY A 143 12.43 12.34 21.56
C GLY A 143 13.24 11.90 22.79
N LEU A 144 13.33 10.60 23.06
CA LEU A 144 14.10 10.06 24.18
C LEU A 144 15.60 10.32 23.98
N ARG A 145 16.34 10.44 25.09
CA ARG A 145 17.81 10.48 25.05
C ARG A 145 18.34 9.09 24.71
N VAL A 146 19.42 9.00 23.95
CA VAL A 146 20.00 7.70 23.55
C VAL A 146 20.42 6.90 24.78
N GLU A 147 20.96 7.57 25.79
CA GLU A 147 21.37 6.97 27.07
C GLU A 147 20.20 6.27 27.80
N ASP A 148 19.00 6.84 27.73
CA ASP A 148 17.80 6.30 28.39
C ASP A 148 17.07 5.26 27.53
N ALA A 149 17.31 5.28 26.22
CA ALA A 149 16.64 4.47 25.22
C ALA A 149 17.29 3.08 25.09
N THR A 150 17.13 2.24 26.11
CA THR A 150 17.70 0.88 26.15
C THR A 150 16.65 -0.21 25.89
N GLY A 151 17.10 -1.43 25.58
CA GLY A 151 16.25 -2.60 25.40
C GLY A 151 15.15 -2.41 24.35
N VAL A 152 13.88 -2.42 24.78
CA VAL A 152 12.71 -2.28 23.87
C VAL A 152 12.57 -0.88 23.25
N LEU A 153 13.25 0.12 23.82
CA LEU A 153 13.30 1.50 23.33
C LEU A 153 14.58 1.81 22.56
N ALA A 154 15.45 0.82 22.34
CA ALA A 154 16.67 1.01 21.57
C ALA A 154 16.39 1.62 20.17
N PRO A 155 17.28 2.47 19.63
CA PRO A 155 17.12 3.10 18.32
C PRO A 155 16.79 2.10 17.20
N GLU A 156 17.40 0.91 17.22
CA GLU A 156 17.11 -0.18 16.28
C GLU A 156 15.65 -0.65 16.35
N ARG A 157 15.07 -0.68 17.54
CA ARG A 157 13.69 -1.11 17.78
C ARG A 157 12.69 -0.02 17.39
N ILE A 158 13.03 1.23 17.63
CA ILE A 158 12.25 2.39 17.14
C ILE A 158 12.26 2.40 15.61
N ALA A 159 13.43 2.24 14.99
CA ALA A 159 13.57 2.12 13.54
C ALA A 159 12.82 0.90 12.98
N TYR A 160 12.79 -0.22 13.69
CA TYR A 160 11.97 -1.37 13.31
C TYR A 160 10.49 -1.01 13.25
N ARG A 161 9.94 -0.31 14.26
CA ARG A 161 8.55 0.17 14.26
C ARG A 161 8.27 1.16 13.12
N LEU A 162 9.20 2.09 12.88
CA LEU A 162 9.10 3.02 11.76
C LEU A 162 9.10 2.29 10.40
N ASN A 163 9.88 1.21 10.28
CA ASN A 163 9.87 0.36 9.10
C ASN A 163 8.61 -0.48 8.95
N GLN A 164 8.00 -0.94 10.06
CA GLN A 164 6.67 -1.55 10.02
C GLN A 164 5.62 -0.58 9.49
N ALA A 165 5.66 0.69 9.93
CA ALA A 165 4.82 1.75 9.36
C ALA A 165 5.08 1.93 7.84
N GLY A 166 6.35 1.94 7.42
CA GLY A 166 6.70 1.97 5.99
C GLY A 166 6.11 0.81 5.19
N ASN A 167 6.20 -0.42 5.72
CA ASN A 167 5.66 -1.61 5.06
C ASN A 167 4.13 -1.57 4.94
N LEU A 168 3.44 -1.16 6.01
CA LEU A 168 1.99 -0.96 6.00
C LEU A 168 1.58 0.13 5.02
N TYR A 169 2.37 1.19 4.88
CA TYR A 169 2.11 2.23 3.90
C TYR A 169 2.21 1.69 2.46
N THR A 170 3.25 0.90 2.16
CA THR A 170 3.37 0.22 0.87
C THR A 170 2.22 -0.74 0.61
N LEU A 171 1.80 -1.52 1.62
CA LEU A 171 0.65 -2.42 1.52
C LEU A 171 -0.64 -1.63 1.21
N GLY A 172 -0.90 -0.55 1.93
CA GLY A 172 -2.05 0.32 1.71
C GLY A 172 -2.05 0.96 0.32
N MET A 173 -0.88 1.41 -0.17
CA MET A 173 -0.73 1.94 -1.52
C MET A 173 -1.02 0.88 -2.58
N ARG A 174 -0.48 -0.34 -2.43
CA ARG A 174 -0.76 -1.45 -3.35
C ARG A 174 -2.25 -1.80 -3.34
N ALA A 175 -2.90 -1.82 -2.18
CA ALA A 175 -4.33 -2.03 -2.07
C ALA A 175 -5.14 -0.94 -2.80
N ILE A 176 -4.79 0.34 -2.65
CA ILE A 176 -5.40 1.45 -3.42
C ILE A 176 -5.24 1.22 -4.93
N PHE A 177 -4.03 0.90 -5.41
CA PHE A 177 -3.84 0.66 -6.85
C PHE A 177 -4.64 -0.56 -7.35
N MET A 178 -4.78 -1.60 -6.52
CA MET A 178 -5.60 -2.78 -6.83
C MET A 178 -7.11 -2.48 -6.86
N THR A 179 -7.57 -1.33 -6.37
CA THR A 179 -8.96 -0.89 -6.60
C THR A 179 -9.23 -0.55 -8.06
N VAL A 180 -8.21 -0.14 -8.84
CA VAL A 180 -8.37 0.23 -10.25
C VAL A 180 -8.86 -0.96 -11.08
N PRO A 181 -8.22 -2.15 -11.06
CA PRO A 181 -8.75 -3.32 -11.74
C PRO A 181 -10.15 -3.72 -11.25
N MET A 182 -10.45 -3.57 -9.96
CA MET A 182 -11.77 -3.88 -9.40
C MET A 182 -12.86 -2.95 -9.94
N VAL A 183 -12.57 -1.65 -10.09
CA VAL A 183 -13.49 -0.70 -10.74
C VAL A 183 -13.69 -1.05 -12.21
N PHE A 184 -12.61 -1.36 -12.94
CA PHE A 184 -12.69 -1.76 -14.35
C PHE A 184 -13.43 -3.10 -14.54
N TRP A 185 -13.43 -3.98 -13.55
CA TRP A 185 -14.22 -5.21 -13.58
C TRP A 185 -15.74 -4.96 -13.60
N LEU A 186 -16.20 -3.81 -13.10
CA LEU A 186 -17.60 -3.40 -13.23
C LEU A 186 -18.00 -3.20 -14.70
N LEU A 187 -17.06 -2.76 -15.55
CA LEU A 187 -17.25 -2.59 -17.00
C LEU A 187 -17.21 -3.93 -17.75
N GLY A 188 -16.49 -4.92 -17.21
CA GLY A 188 -16.46 -6.28 -17.72
C GLY A 188 -15.16 -7.04 -17.47
N PRO A 189 -15.13 -8.35 -17.73
CA PRO A 189 -13.97 -9.20 -17.46
C PRO A 189 -12.73 -8.86 -18.31
N GLY A 190 -12.90 -8.37 -19.54
CA GLY A 190 -11.77 -7.95 -20.38
C GLY A 190 -11.05 -6.71 -19.82
N PHE A 191 -11.82 -5.74 -19.32
CA PHE A 191 -11.30 -4.53 -18.69
C PHE A 191 -10.55 -4.83 -17.39
N LEU A 192 -11.00 -5.81 -16.60
CA LEU A 192 -10.29 -6.29 -15.42
C LEU A 192 -8.87 -6.78 -15.78
N LEU A 193 -8.75 -7.62 -16.81
CA LEU A 193 -7.45 -8.18 -17.23
C LEU A 193 -6.51 -7.07 -17.73
N ALA A 194 -7.01 -6.18 -18.57
CA ALA A 194 -6.23 -5.05 -19.09
C ALA A 194 -5.73 -4.13 -17.96
N ALA A 195 -6.62 -3.75 -17.03
CA ALA A 195 -6.26 -2.93 -15.89
C ALA A 195 -5.28 -3.62 -14.94
N THR A 196 -5.45 -4.93 -14.71
CA THR A 196 -4.52 -5.73 -13.89
C THR A 196 -3.12 -5.75 -14.51
N ALA A 197 -3.03 -5.99 -15.82
CA ALA A 197 -1.77 -5.96 -16.55
C ALA A 197 -1.10 -4.58 -16.45
N ALA A 198 -1.87 -3.51 -16.62
CA ALA A 198 -1.38 -2.14 -16.52
C ALA A 198 -0.83 -1.82 -15.12
N VAL A 199 -1.55 -2.17 -14.05
CA VAL A 199 -1.09 -1.97 -12.67
C VAL A 199 0.18 -2.76 -12.39
N ILE A 200 0.24 -4.02 -12.83
CA ILE A 200 1.44 -4.85 -12.70
C ILE A 200 2.62 -4.22 -13.45
N ALA A 201 2.41 -3.74 -14.68
CA ALA A 201 3.46 -3.05 -15.44
C ALA A 201 3.98 -1.80 -14.70
N VAL A 202 3.09 -0.98 -14.13
CA VAL A 202 3.48 0.17 -13.30
C VAL A 202 4.30 -0.27 -12.09
N PHE A 203 3.88 -1.31 -11.37
CA PHE A 203 4.64 -1.83 -10.24
C PHE A 203 6.02 -2.35 -10.66
N HIS A 204 6.12 -3.04 -11.79
CA HIS A 204 7.39 -3.47 -12.36
C HIS A 204 8.33 -2.31 -12.67
N LEU A 205 7.81 -1.17 -13.12
CA LEU A 205 8.62 0.03 -13.38
C LEU A 205 9.10 0.69 -12.08
N LEU A 206 8.24 0.75 -11.06
CA LEU A 206 8.53 1.41 -9.78
C LEU A 206 9.40 0.56 -8.86
N ASP A 207 9.28 -0.77 -8.89
CA ASP A 207 10.03 -1.69 -8.05
C ASP A 207 11.39 -2.08 -8.68
N LYS A 208 11.85 -1.41 -9.75
CA LYS A 208 13.18 -1.67 -10.34
C LYS A 208 14.28 -1.42 -9.30
N PRO A 209 15.24 -2.35 -9.13
CA PRO A 209 16.40 -2.10 -8.28
C PRO A 209 17.19 -0.90 -8.80
N LEU A 210 17.86 -0.18 -7.89
CA LEU A 210 18.80 0.87 -8.29
C LEU A 210 19.93 0.25 -9.12
N ALA A 211 20.47 1.01 -10.09
CA ALA A 211 21.54 0.52 -10.95
C ALA A 211 22.79 0.13 -10.12
N PRO A 212 23.55 -0.92 -10.51
CA PRO A 212 24.64 -1.47 -9.70
C PRO A 212 25.76 -0.47 -9.35
N ASP A 213 26.00 0.50 -10.21
CA ASP A 213 26.96 1.61 -10.06
C ASP A 213 26.61 2.56 -8.90
N LEU A 214 25.33 2.73 -8.61
CA LEU A 214 24.87 3.52 -7.45
C LEU A 214 25.00 2.74 -6.14
N ILE A 215 25.06 1.41 -6.20
CA ILE A 215 25.19 0.54 -5.03
C ILE A 215 26.65 0.42 -4.58
N SER A 216 27.62 0.45 -5.51
CA SER A 216 29.05 0.47 -5.15
C SER A 216 29.44 1.77 -4.44
N ASN A 217 29.00 2.92 -4.94
CA ASN A 217 29.30 4.23 -4.33
C ASN A 217 28.63 4.46 -2.95
N ALA A 218 27.64 3.67 -2.57
CA ALA A 218 26.95 3.79 -1.28
C ALA A 218 27.50 2.85 -0.19
N ARG A 219 28.46 1.97 -0.55
CA ARG A 219 29.12 1.05 0.38
C ARG A 219 30.49 1.55 0.86
N ASP A 220 31.02 2.56 0.20
CA ASP A 220 32.23 3.31 0.57
C ASP A 220 31.87 4.54 1.42
#